data_AF-X1P6M4-F1
#
_entry.id   AF-X1P6M4-F1
#
_cell.length_a   1.000
_cell.length_b   1.000
_cell.length_c   1.000
_cell.angle_alpha   90.00
_cell.angle_beta   90.00
_cell.angle_gamma   90.00
#
_symmetry.space_group_name_H-M   'P 1'
#
loop_
_entity.id
_entity.type
_entity.pdbx_description
1 polymer ?
#
loop_
_entity_poly.entity_id
_entity_poly.type
_entity_poly.pdbx_seq_one_letter_code
_entity_poly.pdbx_strand_id
1 'polypeptide(L)'
;EFTDLSTNGPNSWLWDFGDGNTSNSKNPAHTYISNGTFSVKLIATNDFGSDSIIKNNYITINLPTSPATTSASICGAGSVVLSASGTDTLNWFEDSIDGSIIYTGNTFITPFLTQTTNYYVEN
;
A
#
# COMPACT_ATOMS: atom_id res chain seq x y z
N GLU A 1 4.77 15.13 4.41
CA GLU A 1 4.74 16.60 4.25
C GLU A 1 5.70 17.08 3.18
N PHE A 2 5.20 17.90 2.25
CA PHE A 2 5.96 18.62 1.24
C PHE A 2 6.04 20.11 1.59
N THR A 3 7.09 20.79 1.15
CA THR A 3 7.31 22.22 1.44
C THR A 3 7.70 22.98 0.19
N ASP A 4 7.00 24.08 -0.06
CA ASP A 4 7.36 25.05 -1.09
C ASP A 4 8.48 25.97 -0.60
N LEU A 5 9.52 26.11 -1.45
CA LEU A 5 10.65 27.02 -1.24
C LEU A 5 10.79 28.05 -2.38
N SER A 6 9.77 28.18 -3.22
CA SER A 6 9.75 29.12 -4.34
C SER A 6 9.92 30.56 -3.86
N THR A 7 10.63 31.36 -4.67
CA THR A 7 10.85 32.78 -4.43
C THR A 7 9.97 33.63 -5.39
N ASN A 8 10.00 34.96 -5.27
CA ASN A 8 9.20 35.88 -6.11
C ASN A 8 7.68 35.81 -5.93
N GLY A 9 7.21 35.42 -4.74
CA GLY A 9 5.82 35.56 -4.32
C GLY A 9 4.80 34.80 -5.18
N PRO A 10 4.90 33.46 -5.29
CA PRO A 10 3.86 32.66 -5.93
C PRO A 10 2.52 32.79 -5.19
N ASN A 11 1.43 32.83 -5.95
CA ASN A 11 0.05 32.87 -5.45
C ASN A 11 -0.75 31.60 -5.80
N SER A 12 -0.16 30.66 -6.57
CA SER A 12 -0.75 29.37 -6.90
C SER A 12 0.31 28.27 -7.01
N TRP A 13 -0.05 27.05 -6.58
CA TRP A 13 0.79 25.86 -6.63
C TRP A 13 0.06 24.71 -7.32
N LEU A 14 0.82 23.86 -7.99
CA LEU A 14 0.38 22.54 -8.42
C LEU A 14 1.49 21.54 -8.10
N TRP A 15 1.22 20.69 -7.14
CA TRP A 15 2.01 19.51 -6.83
C TRP A 15 1.47 18.33 -7.63
N ASP A 16 2.36 17.62 -8.30
CA ASP A 16 2.13 16.29 -8.86
C ASP A 16 3.07 15.33 -8.15
N PHE A 17 2.50 14.35 -7.45
CA PHE A 17 3.24 13.44 -6.58
C PHE A 17 3.83 12.25 -7.34
N GLY A 18 3.55 12.12 -8.64
CA GLY A 18 4.03 11.05 -9.51
C GLY A 18 3.24 9.74 -9.41
N ASP A 19 2.21 9.68 -8.57
CA ASP A 19 1.32 8.53 -8.36
C ASP A 19 -0.08 8.73 -8.97
N GLY A 20 -0.26 9.81 -9.75
CA GLY A 20 -1.54 10.22 -10.33
C GLY A 20 -2.35 11.19 -9.46
N ASN A 21 -1.93 11.45 -8.23
CA ASN A 21 -2.57 12.44 -7.35
C ASN A 21 -1.87 13.81 -7.45
N THR A 22 -2.64 14.87 -7.19
CA THR A 22 -2.15 16.26 -7.21
C THR A 22 -2.67 17.07 -6.04
N SER A 23 -2.05 18.23 -5.79
CA SER A 23 -2.53 19.19 -4.78
C SER A 23 -2.24 20.64 -5.17
N ASN A 24 -3.16 21.55 -4.82
CA ASN A 24 -2.96 23.00 -4.97
C ASN A 24 -2.56 23.72 -3.67
N SER A 25 -2.37 22.97 -2.59
CA SER A 25 -1.89 23.55 -1.33
C SER A 25 -0.42 23.93 -1.45
N LYS A 26 -0.02 25.03 -0.80
CA LYS A 26 1.39 25.45 -0.73
C LYS A 26 2.30 24.36 -0.16
N ASN A 27 1.88 23.76 0.96
CA ASN A 27 2.61 22.71 1.68
C ASN A 27 1.67 21.51 1.95
N PRO A 28 1.49 20.58 0.99
CA PRO A 28 0.57 19.46 1.15
C PRO A 28 1.15 18.31 1.98
N ALA A 29 0.27 17.64 2.72
CA ALA A 29 0.47 16.27 3.18
C ALA A 29 0.07 15.31 2.05
N HIS A 30 0.84 14.24 1.83
CA HIS A 30 0.50 13.18 0.88
C HIS A 30 1.01 11.83 1.36
N THR A 31 0.22 10.78 1.11
CA THR A 31 0.50 9.41 1.54
C THR A 31 0.56 8.50 0.32
N TYR A 32 1.68 7.82 0.12
CA TYR A 32 1.85 6.83 -0.94
C TYR A 32 1.42 5.45 -0.42
N ILE A 33 0.48 4.80 -1.13
CA ILE A 33 -0.10 3.51 -0.73
C ILE A 33 0.36 2.33 -1.62
N SER A 34 1.08 2.62 -2.69
CA SER A 34 1.52 1.62 -3.68
C SER A 34 3.04 1.57 -3.75
N ASN A 35 3.57 0.37 -4.00
CA ASN A 35 4.98 0.18 -4.32
C ASN A 35 5.35 0.91 -5.60
N GLY A 36 6.55 1.50 -5.59
CA GLY A 36 7.06 2.19 -6.76
C GLY A 36 8.07 3.28 -6.42
N THR A 37 8.60 3.88 -7.48
CA THR A 37 9.49 5.03 -7.41
C THR A 37 8.79 6.20 -8.08
N PHE A 38 8.57 7.28 -7.32
CA PHE A 38 7.76 8.41 -7.72
C PHE A 38 8.64 9.66 -7.94
N SER A 39 8.40 10.35 -9.05
CA SER A 39 9.01 11.65 -9.35
C SER A 39 8.02 12.75 -8.99
N VAL A 40 8.46 13.71 -8.20
CA VAL A 40 7.59 14.77 -7.68
C VAL A 40 7.83 16.06 -8.45
N LYS A 41 6.77 16.69 -8.94
CA LYS A 41 6.83 17.98 -9.64
C LYS A 41 6.05 19.03 -8.85
N LEU A 42 6.64 20.21 -8.73
CA LEU A 42 5.97 21.41 -8.25
C LEU A 42 5.97 22.45 -9.37
N ILE A 43 4.81 23.05 -9.63
CA ILE A 43 4.67 24.25 -10.46
C ILE A 43 4.20 25.38 -9.53
N ALA A 44 4.94 26.49 -9.51
CA ALA A 44 4.59 27.68 -8.75
C ALA A 44 4.30 28.83 -9.74
N THR A 45 3.20 29.54 -9.54
CA THR A 45 2.72 30.59 -10.45
C THR A 45 2.46 31.88 -9.68
N ASN A 46 2.76 33.01 -10.30
CA ASN A 46 2.33 34.34 -9.89
C ASN A 46 1.75 35.10 -11.11
N ASP A 47 1.39 36.38 -10.92
CA ASP A 47 0.77 37.21 -11.96
C ASP A 47 1.70 37.47 -13.17
N PHE A 48 3.00 37.19 -13.04
CA PHE A 48 4.00 37.40 -14.06
C PHE A 48 4.40 36.13 -14.81
N GLY A 49 4.01 34.95 -14.31
CA GLY A 49 4.27 33.67 -14.96
C GLY A 49 4.38 32.50 -14.00
N SER A 50 4.90 31.39 -14.52
CA SER A 50 5.06 30.13 -13.80
C SER A 50 6.46 29.55 -13.98
N ASP A 51 6.97 28.92 -12.93
CA ASP A 51 8.17 28.08 -13.00
C ASP A 51 7.88 26.70 -12.39
N SER A 52 8.71 25.71 -12.73
CA SER A 52 8.54 24.35 -12.22
C SER A 52 9.84 23.67 -11.87
N ILE A 53 9.79 22.84 -10.83
CA ILE A 53 10.87 21.94 -10.44
C ILE A 53 10.36 20.49 -10.46
N ILE A 54 11.21 19.59 -10.93
CA ILE A 54 10.98 18.14 -10.89
C ILE A 54 12.10 17.50 -10.09
N LYS A 55 11.74 16.72 -9.08
CA LYS A 55 12.64 15.81 -8.38
C LYS A 55 12.39 14.40 -8.89
N ASN A 56 13.28 13.94 -9.77
CA ASN A 56 13.20 12.60 -10.36
C ASN A 56 13.50 11.53 -9.31
N ASN A 57 12.71 10.45 -9.31
CA ASN A 57 12.89 9.29 -8.44
C ASN A 57 13.08 9.67 -6.96
N TYR A 58 12.29 10.62 -6.49
CA TYR A 58 12.50 11.26 -5.19
C TYR A 58 12.00 10.43 -4.02
N ILE A 59 10.89 9.70 -4.23
CA ILE A 59 10.27 8.86 -3.22
C ILE A 59 10.29 7.42 -3.73
N THR A 60 10.83 6.52 -2.91
CA THR A 60 10.79 5.08 -3.18
C THR A 60 10.00 4.39 -2.08
N ILE A 61 8.95 3.69 -2.47
CA ILE A 61 8.08 2.93 -1.58
C ILE A 61 8.27 1.45 -1.87
N ASN A 62 8.65 0.71 -0.84
CA ASN A 62 8.80 -0.74 -0.85
C ASN A 62 8.08 -1.35 0.36
N LEU A 63 6.76 -1.37 0.27
CA LEU A 63 5.85 -2.12 1.11
C LEU A 63 5.95 -3.62 0.79
N PRO A 64 5.76 -4.50 1.80
CA PRO A 64 5.60 -5.93 1.56
C PRO A 64 4.45 -6.17 0.57
N THR A 65 4.66 -7.04 -0.41
CA THR A 65 3.57 -7.49 -1.27
C THR A 65 2.62 -8.35 -0.44
N SER A 66 1.34 -7.98 -0.41
CA SER A 66 0.30 -8.80 0.22
C SER A 66 0.39 -10.24 -0.31
N PRO A 67 0.35 -11.26 0.56
CA PRO A 67 0.32 -12.64 0.10
C PRO A 67 -0.92 -12.91 -0.75
N ALA A 68 -0.76 -13.74 -1.78
CA ALA A 68 -1.85 -14.22 -2.61
C ALA A 68 -2.40 -15.52 -2.03
N THR A 69 -3.71 -15.61 -1.82
CA THR A 69 -4.38 -16.79 -1.26
C THR A 69 -5.11 -17.60 -2.33
N THR A 70 -5.08 -18.93 -2.22
CA THR A 70 -5.99 -19.82 -2.94
C THR A 70 -7.03 -20.35 -1.97
N SER A 71 -8.30 -19.97 -2.19
CA SER A 71 -9.42 -20.48 -1.37
C SER A 71 -9.71 -21.95 -1.70
N ALA A 72 -10.08 -22.72 -0.68
CA ALA A 72 -10.54 -24.10 -0.81
C ALA A 72 -11.94 -24.24 -0.19
N SER A 73 -12.75 -25.17 -0.72
CA SER A 73 -14.07 -25.48 -0.18
C SER A 73 -14.28 -26.99 -0.09
N ILE A 74 -15.12 -27.40 0.86
CA ILE A 74 -15.49 -28.80 1.13
C ILE A 74 -17.02 -28.89 1.22
N CYS A 75 -17.60 -29.98 0.71
CA CYS A 75 -19.02 -30.27 0.91
C CYS A 75 -19.21 -30.99 2.25
N GLY A 76 -19.88 -30.34 3.20
CA GLY A 76 -20.09 -30.88 4.54
C GLY A 76 -18.94 -30.56 5.49
N ALA A 77 -18.83 -31.34 6.56
CA ALA A 77 -17.83 -31.10 7.60
C ALA A 77 -16.49 -31.80 7.28
N GLY A 78 -15.37 -31.12 7.55
CA GLY A 78 -14.03 -31.66 7.32
C GLY A 78 -12.95 -30.58 7.33
N SER A 79 -11.74 -30.96 6.94
CA SER A 79 -10.57 -30.07 6.84
C SER A 79 -10.24 -29.77 5.38
N VAL A 80 -9.74 -28.57 5.13
CA VAL A 80 -9.26 -28.15 3.80
C VAL A 80 -7.82 -27.65 3.89
N VAL A 81 -7.11 -27.71 2.77
CA VAL A 81 -5.78 -27.12 2.66
C VAL A 81 -5.92 -25.74 2.03
N LEU A 82 -5.53 -24.71 2.78
CA LEU A 82 -5.36 -23.36 2.28
C LEU A 82 -3.92 -23.17 1.83
N SER A 83 -3.71 -22.50 0.71
CA SER A 83 -2.37 -22.17 0.23
C SER A 83 -2.23 -20.67 0.01
N ALA A 84 -1.03 -20.17 0.30
CA ALA A 84 -0.67 -18.78 0.07
C ALA A 84 0.76 -18.66 -0.47
N SER A 85 1.00 -17.62 -1.26
CA SER A 85 2.33 -17.26 -1.76
C SER A 85 2.66 -15.82 -1.40
N GLY A 86 3.91 -15.58 -1.01
CA GLY A 86 4.44 -14.26 -0.66
C GLY A 86 5.96 -14.27 -0.77
N THR A 87 6.57 -13.10 -0.58
CA THR A 87 8.03 -12.92 -0.64
C THR A 87 8.73 -13.27 0.67
N ASP A 88 7.98 -13.23 1.78
CA ASP A 88 8.49 -13.40 3.13
C ASP A 88 7.77 -14.55 3.87
N THR A 89 7.85 -14.56 5.20
CA THR A 89 7.36 -15.68 6.02
C THR A 89 5.86 -15.57 6.22
N LEU A 90 5.10 -16.53 5.67
CA LEU A 90 3.64 -16.48 5.76
C LEU A 90 3.13 -16.94 7.12
N ASN A 91 2.50 -16.02 7.86
CA ASN A 91 1.83 -16.27 9.13
C ASN A 91 0.32 -16.29 8.94
N TRP A 92 -0.34 -17.32 9.46
CA TRP A 92 -1.79 -17.51 9.39
C TRP A 92 -2.46 -17.13 10.70
N PHE A 93 -3.67 -16.58 10.61
CA PHE A 93 -4.48 -16.06 11.70
C PHE A 93 -5.96 -16.42 11.52
N GLU A 94 -6.70 -16.54 12.63
CA GLU A 94 -8.18 -16.65 12.60
C GLU A 94 -8.86 -15.27 12.66
N ASP A 95 -8.17 -14.26 13.18
CA ASP A 95 -8.67 -12.89 13.32
C ASP A 95 -8.03 -11.94 12.29
N SER A 96 -8.81 -10.96 11.85
CA SER A 96 -8.41 -10.02 10.79
C SER A 96 -7.46 -8.91 11.25
N ILE A 97 -7.25 -8.74 12.58
CA ILE A 97 -6.40 -7.68 13.17
C ILE A 97 -5.82 -8.22 14.48
N ASP A 98 -4.49 -8.19 14.63
CA ASP A 98 -3.77 -8.53 15.88
C ASP A 98 -4.04 -9.96 16.39
N GLY A 99 -4.22 -10.90 15.46
CA GLY A 99 -4.43 -12.31 15.77
C GLY A 99 -3.16 -12.99 16.30
N SER A 100 -3.34 -14.00 17.15
CA SER A 100 -2.24 -14.91 17.48
C SER A 100 -1.90 -15.77 16.26
N ILE A 101 -0.61 -15.96 15.99
CA ILE A 101 -0.15 -16.84 14.90
C ILE A 101 -0.61 -18.26 15.21
N ILE A 102 -1.45 -18.82 14.35
CA ILE A 102 -1.90 -20.21 14.46
C ILE A 102 -1.01 -21.17 13.66
N TYR A 103 -0.35 -20.67 12.61
CA TYR A 103 0.52 -21.46 11.76
C TYR A 103 1.47 -20.58 10.93
N THR A 104 2.63 -21.12 10.57
CA THR A 104 3.60 -20.48 9.68
C THR A 104 3.96 -21.41 8.52
N GLY A 105 3.81 -20.94 7.28
CA GLY A 105 4.18 -21.67 6.07
C GLY A 105 3.26 -21.40 4.86
N ASN A 106 3.65 -21.92 3.69
CA ASN A 106 2.91 -21.72 2.43
C ASN A 106 1.57 -22.45 2.34
N THR A 107 1.39 -23.50 3.14
CA THR A 107 0.15 -24.30 3.15
C THR A 107 -0.28 -24.56 4.58
N PHE A 108 -1.53 -24.23 4.89
CA PHE A 108 -2.15 -24.46 6.19
C PHE A 108 -3.30 -25.46 6.05
N ILE A 109 -3.31 -26.52 6.87
CA ILE A 109 -4.42 -27.47 6.94
C ILE A 109 -5.34 -27.03 8.06
N THR A 110 -6.59 -26.68 7.74
CA THR A 110 -7.54 -26.20 8.74
C THR A 110 -7.88 -27.29 9.75
N PRO A 111 -8.22 -26.94 11.01
CA PRO A 111 -8.98 -27.81 11.90
C PRO A 111 -10.27 -28.32 11.25
N PHE A 112 -10.93 -29.28 11.88
CA PHE A 112 -12.21 -29.81 11.40
C PHE A 112 -13.28 -28.71 11.44
N LEU A 113 -13.74 -28.28 10.26
CA LEU A 113 -14.74 -27.23 10.11
C LEU A 113 -16.13 -27.83 9.96
N THR A 114 -17.11 -27.23 10.64
CA THR A 114 -18.55 -27.56 10.51
C THR A 114 -19.37 -26.40 9.95
N GLN A 115 -18.74 -25.25 9.78
CA GLN A 115 -19.32 -23.98 9.35
C GLN A 115 -18.26 -23.12 8.65
N THR A 116 -18.70 -22.14 7.87
CA THR A 116 -17.81 -21.21 7.16
C THR A 116 -16.93 -20.45 8.15
N THR A 117 -15.62 -20.55 7.97
CA THR A 117 -14.60 -19.91 8.81
C THR A 117 -13.64 -19.15 7.90
N ASN A 118 -13.31 -17.91 8.27
CA ASN A 118 -12.34 -17.10 7.54
C ASN A 118 -10.96 -17.25 8.19
N TYR A 119 -9.93 -17.35 7.35
CA TYR A 119 -8.54 -17.34 7.76
C TYR A 119 -7.82 -16.22 7.02
N TYR A 120 -6.88 -15.58 7.71
CA TYR A 120 -6.09 -14.46 7.21
C TYR A 120 -4.62 -14.88 7.15
N VAL A 121 -3.86 -14.28 6.21
CA VAL A 121 -2.43 -14.55 6.06
C VAL A 121 -1.68 -13.25 5.80
N GLU A 122 -0.52 -13.10 6.45
CA GLU A 122 0.39 -11.96 6.31
C GLU A 122 1.84 -12.44 6.15
N ASN A 123 2.71 -11.55 5.66
CA ASN A 123 4.15 -11.78 5.44
C ASN A 123 5.00 -11.47 6.67
#